data_AF-A0A506V4T2-F1
#
_entry.id   AF-A0A506V4T2-F1
#
_cell.length_a   1.000
_cell.length_b   1.000
_cell.length_c   1.000
_cell.angle_alpha   90.00
_cell.angle_beta   90.00
_cell.angle_gamma   90.00
#
_symmetry.space_group_name_H-M   'P 1'
#
loop_
_entity.id
_entity.type
_entity.pdbx_description
1 polymer ?
#
loop_
_entity_poly.entity_id
_entity_poly.type
_entity_poly.pdbx_seq_one_letter_code
_entity_poly.pdbx_strand_id
1 'polypeptide(L)'
;MKKRFLMMCLFLPLTGHAGLNVLADLGGEDATPYFDGINKQPGLPEASPATTQPLVSAMAAMFPISTPEMTPGAVEDRPLQLPGIGALFLIGDDAQSRYWLAENAQALIARHAAGLI
;
A
#
# COMPACT_ATOMS: atom_id res chain seq x y z
N MET A 1 47.53 26.89 11.69
CA MET A 1 47.57 25.43 11.47
C MET A 1 46.19 24.77 11.39
N LYS A 2 45.16 25.22 12.13
CA LYS A 2 43.80 24.63 12.13
C LYS A 2 43.04 24.63 10.79
N LYS A 3 43.18 25.68 9.94
CA LYS A 3 42.43 25.78 8.66
C LYS A 3 42.89 24.80 7.57
N ARG A 4 44.16 24.36 7.60
CA ARG A 4 44.68 23.35 6.65
C ARG A 4 44.23 21.93 7.01
N PHE A 5 43.98 21.67 8.30
CA PHE A 5 43.45 20.39 8.78
C PHE A 5 41.98 20.19 8.38
N LEU A 6 41.15 21.24 8.49
CA LEU A 6 39.74 21.19 8.09
C LEU A 6 39.54 20.93 6.59
N MET A 7 40.45 21.43 5.76
CA MET A 7 40.39 21.26 4.30
C MET A 7 40.81 19.85 3.86
N MET A 8 41.62 19.14 4.64
CA MET A 8 42.04 17.77 4.34
C MET A 8 40.94 16.73 4.59
N CYS A 9 40.01 17.01 5.52
CA CYS A 9 38.84 16.16 5.77
C CYS A 9 37.77 16.27 4.66
N LEU A 10 37.80 17.33 3.84
CA LEU A 10 36.77 17.58 2.81
C LEU A 10 37.02 16.80 1.51
N PHE A 11 38.22 16.24 1.32
CA PHE A 11 38.61 15.53 0.10
C PHE A 11 38.77 14.02 0.29
N LEU A 12 38.23 13.43 1.36
CA LEU A 12 38.21 11.98 1.54
C LEU A 12 36.98 11.40 0.83
N PRO A 13 37.12 10.72 -0.33
CA PRO A 13 36.01 10.00 -0.92
C PRO A 13 35.68 8.78 -0.03
N LEU A 14 34.45 8.74 0.49
CA LEU A 14 33.92 7.58 1.20
C LEU A 14 33.50 6.54 0.14
N THR A 15 34.45 5.75 -0.35
CA THR A 15 34.15 4.65 -1.28
C THR A 15 33.51 3.49 -0.51
N GLY A 16 32.20 3.56 -0.31
CA GLY A 16 31.41 2.44 0.21
C GLY A 16 31.23 1.39 -0.89
N HIS A 17 31.86 0.22 -0.74
CA HIS A 17 31.57 -0.96 -1.56
C HIS A 17 30.36 -1.69 -0.97
N ALA A 18 29.18 -1.45 -1.55
CA ALA A 18 27.98 -2.23 -1.26
C ALA A 18 27.95 -3.47 -2.18
N GLY A 19 28.77 -4.47 -1.86
CA GLY A 19 28.68 -5.78 -2.51
C GLY A 19 27.47 -6.55 -1.99
N LEU A 20 26.64 -7.09 -2.87
CA LEU A 20 25.53 -7.96 -2.48
C LEU A 20 26.10 -9.21 -1.79
N ASN A 21 25.81 -9.38 -0.51
CA ASN A 21 26.13 -10.61 0.20
C ASN A 21 24.88 -11.49 0.22
N VAL A 22 24.84 -12.51 -0.63
CA VAL A 22 23.75 -13.50 -0.63
C VAL A 22 24.01 -14.44 0.55
N LEU A 23 23.31 -14.18 1.66
CA LEU A 23 23.51 -14.90 2.92
C LEU A 23 22.96 -16.33 2.88
N ALA A 24 21.94 -16.57 2.06
CA ALA A 24 21.44 -17.90 1.75
C ALA A 24 20.59 -17.86 0.48
N ASP A 25 20.74 -18.87 -0.37
CA ASP A 25 19.83 -19.19 -1.47
C ASP A 25 19.12 -20.51 -1.12
N LEU A 26 18.09 -20.41 -0.29
CA LEU A 26 17.34 -21.56 0.27
C LEU A 26 16.17 -21.98 -0.64
N GLY A 27 16.10 -21.46 -1.86
CA GLY A 27 15.12 -21.90 -2.85
C GLY A 27 15.53 -23.23 -3.49
N GLY A 28 14.64 -23.80 -4.31
CA GLY A 28 14.92 -24.98 -5.13
C GLY A 28 14.27 -26.28 -4.64
N GLU A 29 13.73 -26.30 -3.42
CA GLU A 29 12.87 -27.39 -2.96
C GLU A 29 11.49 -27.31 -3.61
N ASP A 30 10.92 -28.48 -3.92
CA ASP A 30 9.61 -28.56 -4.56
C ASP A 30 8.53 -28.04 -3.62
N ALA A 31 7.88 -26.96 -4.03
CA ALA A 31 6.82 -26.32 -3.26
C ALA A 31 5.43 -26.95 -3.52
N THR A 32 5.32 -27.92 -4.44
CA THR A 32 4.06 -28.63 -4.76
C THR A 32 3.26 -29.09 -3.53
N PRO A 33 3.88 -29.63 -2.44
CA PRO A 33 3.12 -30.04 -1.25
C PRO A 33 2.36 -28.90 -0.56
N TYR A 34 2.84 -27.66 -0.68
CA TYR A 34 2.16 -26.49 -0.13
C TYR A 34 0.96 -26.05 -0.97
N PHE A 35 0.94 -26.40 -2.26
CA PHE A 35 -0.12 -26.03 -3.20
C PHE A 35 -1.19 -27.11 -3.38
N ASP A 36 -0.91 -28.35 -2.95
CA ASP A 36 -1.87 -29.47 -3.01
C ASP A 36 -3.21 -29.13 -2.31
N GLY A 37 -3.18 -28.37 -1.21
CA GLY A 37 -4.38 -27.94 -0.50
C GLY A 37 -5.06 -26.68 -1.05
N ILE A 38 -4.41 -25.93 -1.95
CA ILE A 38 -4.87 -24.61 -2.41
C ILE A 38 -5.54 -24.71 -3.79
N ASN A 39 -5.31 -25.77 -4.58
CA ASN A 39 -5.87 -25.83 -5.94
C ASN A 39 -6.17 -27.21 -6.54
N LYS A 40 -6.12 -28.31 -5.75
CA LYS A 40 -6.25 -29.65 -6.32
C LYS A 40 -7.67 -30.20 -6.16
N GLN A 41 -8.61 -29.73 -6.99
CA GLN A 41 -9.75 -30.58 -7.33
C GLN A 41 -9.29 -31.58 -8.40
N PRO A 42 -9.34 -32.90 -8.14
CA PRO A 42 -8.96 -33.89 -9.14
C PRO A 42 -9.87 -33.79 -10.37
N GLY A 43 -9.29 -33.57 -11.55
CA GLY A 43 -10.02 -33.54 -12.83
C GLY A 43 -10.23 -32.17 -13.48
N LEU A 44 -9.68 -31.08 -12.92
CA LEU A 44 -9.63 -29.81 -13.65
C LEU A 44 -8.51 -29.83 -14.70
N PRO A 45 -8.79 -29.46 -15.97
CA PRO A 45 -7.75 -29.30 -16.99
C PRO A 45 -6.72 -28.25 -16.54
N GLU A 46 -5.44 -28.46 -16.90
CA GLU A 46 -4.38 -27.46 -16.69
C GLU A 46 -4.86 -26.08 -17.12
N ALA A 47 -4.65 -25.11 -16.23
CA ALA A 47 -5.27 -23.79 -16.23
C ALA A 47 -5.61 -23.26 -17.63
N SER A 48 -6.90 -23.22 -17.94
CA SER A 48 -7.41 -22.31 -18.96
C SER A 48 -6.89 -20.91 -18.65
N PRO A 49 -6.53 -20.10 -19.68
CA PRO A 49 -6.06 -18.74 -19.47
C PRO A 49 -7.05 -18.05 -18.55
N ALA A 50 -6.56 -17.58 -17.40
CA ALA A 50 -7.38 -16.99 -16.36
C ALA A 50 -8.32 -15.99 -17.01
N THR A 51 -9.62 -16.30 -16.99
CA THR A 51 -10.63 -15.33 -17.39
C THR A 51 -10.34 -14.09 -16.57
N THR A 52 -9.98 -12.98 -17.22
CA THR A 52 -9.78 -11.68 -16.59
C THR A 52 -11.13 -11.19 -16.09
N GLN A 53 -11.62 -11.82 -15.04
CA GLN A 53 -12.73 -11.32 -14.26
C GLN A 53 -12.17 -10.13 -13.48
N PRO A 54 -12.81 -8.96 -13.53
CA PRO A 54 -12.40 -7.82 -12.72
C PRO A 54 -12.22 -8.27 -11.27
N LEU A 55 -11.10 -7.92 -10.63
CA LEU A 55 -10.78 -8.31 -9.25
C LEU A 55 -11.95 -8.04 -8.29
N VAL A 56 -12.72 -6.98 -8.53
CA VAL A 56 -13.95 -6.63 -7.80
C VAL A 56 -15.02 -7.72 -7.84
N SER A 57 -15.18 -8.43 -8.97
CA SER A 57 -16.14 -9.52 -9.12
C SER A 57 -15.68 -10.78 -8.39
N ALA A 58 -14.37 -11.06 -8.39
CA ALA A 58 -13.81 -12.20 -7.65
C ALA A 58 -13.89 -11.99 -6.13
N MET A 59 -13.64 -10.75 -5.66
CA MET A 59 -13.74 -10.40 -4.24
C MET A 59 -15.19 -10.43 -3.74
N ALA A 60 -16.14 -9.91 -4.53
CA ALA A 60 -17.57 -9.99 -4.23
C ALA A 60 -18.12 -11.43 -4.30
N ALA A 61 -17.54 -12.29 -5.14
CA ALA A 61 -17.89 -13.71 -5.22
C ALA A 61 -17.31 -14.53 -4.05
N MET A 62 -16.15 -14.17 -3.52
CA MET A 62 -15.48 -14.91 -2.42
C MET A 62 -15.90 -14.42 -1.03
N PHE A 63 -16.27 -13.14 -0.88
CA PHE A 63 -16.77 -12.55 0.36
C PHE A 63 -18.07 -11.77 0.10
N PRO A 64 -19.21 -12.44 -0.15
CA PRO A 64 -20.48 -11.75 -0.34
C PRO A 64 -21.06 -11.34 1.02
N ILE A 65 -20.35 -10.51 1.78
CA ILE A 65 -20.91 -9.85 2.96
C ILE A 65 -21.42 -8.49 2.51
N SER A 66 -22.48 -8.52 1.73
CA SER A 66 -23.38 -7.37 1.59
C SER A 66 -24.55 -7.65 2.51
N THR A 67 -24.68 -6.87 3.59
CA THR A 67 -25.84 -6.88 4.46
C THR A 67 -26.71 -5.67 4.09
N PRO A 68 -27.52 -5.76 3.02
CA PRO A 68 -28.38 -4.64 2.60
C PRO A 68 -29.38 -4.22 3.69
N GLU A 69 -29.64 -5.09 4.66
CA GLU A 69 -30.47 -4.81 5.84
C GLU A 69 -29.70 -4.11 6.98
N MET A 70 -28.36 -4.07 6.93
CA MET A 70 -27.58 -3.28 7.87
C MET A 70 -27.35 -1.88 7.30
N THR A 71 -28.13 -0.93 7.78
CA THR A 71 -27.71 0.46 7.76
C THR A 71 -26.75 0.69 8.92
N PRO A 72 -25.77 1.60 8.79
CA PRO A 72 -25.16 2.18 9.98
C PRO A 72 -26.27 2.60 10.94
N GLY A 73 -26.16 2.24 12.22
CA GLY A 73 -27.05 2.78 13.25
C GLY A 73 -26.87 4.31 13.35
N ALA A 74 -27.56 4.96 14.29
CA ALA A 74 -27.30 6.36 14.58
C ALA A 74 -25.80 6.55 14.89
N VAL A 75 -25.10 7.32 14.05
CA VAL A 75 -23.69 7.66 14.23
C VAL A 75 -23.65 9.03 14.88
N GLU A 76 -23.37 9.06 16.18
CA GLU A 76 -23.17 10.31 16.90
C GLU A 76 -21.81 10.92 16.52
N ASP A 77 -21.79 12.25 16.34
CA ASP A 77 -20.55 12.99 16.08
C ASP A 77 -19.60 12.84 17.27
N ARG A 78 -18.48 12.13 17.05
CA ARG A 78 -17.42 11.97 18.05
C ARG A 78 -16.22 12.83 17.69
N PRO A 79 -15.85 13.84 18.49
CA PRO A 79 -14.63 14.59 18.25
C PRO A 79 -13.42 13.67 18.39
N LEU A 80 -12.57 13.65 17.37
CA LEU A 80 -11.39 12.81 17.32
C LEU A 80 -10.16 13.62 17.73
N GLN A 81 -9.63 13.36 18.92
CA GLN A 81 -8.37 13.94 19.39
C GLN A 81 -7.21 13.00 19.03
N LEU A 82 -6.43 13.38 18.02
CA LEU A 82 -5.22 12.66 17.64
C LEU A 82 -4.00 13.54 17.92
N PRO A 83 -3.48 13.55 19.16
CA PRO A 83 -2.31 14.36 19.49
C PRO A 83 -1.12 13.94 18.63
N GLY A 84 -0.54 14.91 17.90
CA GLY A 84 0.58 14.69 16.99
C GLY A 84 0.20 14.23 15.58
N ILE A 85 -1.08 13.95 15.30
CA ILE A 85 -1.57 13.66 13.95
C ILE A 85 -2.26 14.91 13.41
N GLY A 86 -1.77 15.41 12.27
CA GLY A 86 -2.33 16.57 11.56
C GLY A 86 -3.67 16.26 10.91
N ALA A 87 -4.23 17.23 10.17
CA ALA A 87 -5.43 16.99 9.38
C ALA A 87 -5.17 15.88 8.35
N LEU A 88 -6.14 14.97 8.16
CA LEU A 88 -6.04 13.88 7.20
C LEU A 88 -7.19 13.94 6.18
N PHE A 89 -6.94 13.48 4.96
CA PHE A 89 -7.99 13.26 3.97
C PHE A 89 -7.79 11.95 3.21
N LEU A 90 -8.89 11.34 2.76
CA LEU A 90 -8.93 10.20 1.87
C LEU A 90 -9.89 10.54 0.74
N ILE A 91 -9.43 10.44 -0.51
CA ILE A 91 -10.24 10.75 -1.68
C ILE A 91 -9.99 9.71 -2.76
N GLY A 92 -10.93 9.51 -3.69
CA GLY A 92 -10.73 8.60 -4.82
C GLY A 92 -10.04 9.26 -6.00
N ASP A 93 -9.67 8.48 -7.02
CA ASP A 93 -9.10 9.00 -8.27
C ASP A 93 -10.15 9.23 -9.39
N ASP A 94 -11.43 9.11 -9.09
CA ASP A 94 -12.49 9.41 -10.05
C ASP A 94 -12.64 10.93 -10.31
N ALA A 95 -13.30 11.29 -11.41
CA ALA A 95 -13.42 12.69 -11.84
C ALA A 95 -14.08 13.60 -10.79
N GLN A 96 -15.07 13.09 -10.04
CA GLN A 96 -15.76 13.86 -9.01
C GLN A 96 -14.85 14.09 -7.81
N SER A 97 -14.12 13.07 -7.37
CA SER A 97 -13.12 13.18 -6.31
C SER A 97 -12.01 14.17 -6.66
N ARG A 98 -11.50 14.14 -7.90
CA ARG A 98 -10.46 15.08 -8.37
C ARG A 98 -10.96 16.52 -8.43
N TYR A 99 -12.21 16.73 -8.85
CA TYR A 99 -12.84 18.05 -8.86
C TYR A 99 -12.96 18.60 -7.43
N TRP A 100 -13.46 17.80 -6.50
CA TRP A 100 -13.54 18.18 -5.09
C TRP A 100 -12.16 18.53 -4.52
N LEU A 101 -11.12 17.74 -4.84
CA LEU A 101 -9.77 17.99 -4.37
C LEU A 101 -9.25 19.34 -4.85
N ALA A 102 -9.52 19.70 -6.12
CA ALA A 102 -9.12 20.98 -6.67
C ALA A 102 -9.81 22.16 -5.97
N GLU A 103 -11.12 22.06 -5.71
CA GLU A 103 -11.88 23.11 -5.00
C GLU A 103 -11.44 23.29 -3.54
N ASN A 104 -11.02 22.20 -2.88
CA ASN A 104 -10.68 22.20 -1.46
C ASN A 104 -9.17 22.28 -1.18
N ALA A 105 -8.32 22.31 -2.21
CA ALA A 105 -6.86 22.26 -2.09
C ALA A 105 -6.29 23.33 -1.15
N GLN A 106 -6.76 24.58 -1.28
CA GLN A 106 -6.28 25.69 -0.43
C GLN A 106 -6.59 25.46 1.05
N ALA A 107 -7.79 24.93 1.36
CA ALA A 107 -8.18 24.64 2.73
C ALA A 107 -7.37 23.47 3.31
N LEU A 108 -7.06 22.45 2.50
CA LEU A 108 -6.22 21.32 2.90
C LEU A 108 -4.77 21.77 3.17
N ILE A 109 -4.20 22.62 2.31
CA ILE A 109 -2.86 23.19 2.48
C ILE A 109 -2.79 24.04 3.76
N ALA A 110 -3.77 24.92 3.99
CA ALA A 110 -3.81 25.76 5.18
C ALA A 110 -3.88 24.97 6.49
N ARG A 111 -4.38 23.73 6.44
CA ARG A 111 -4.46 22.81 7.58
C ARG A 111 -3.27 21.86 7.69
N HIS A 112 -2.28 21.99 6.81
CA HIS A 112 -1.17 21.04 6.66
C HIS A 112 -1.67 19.59 6.54
N ALA A 113 -2.75 19.39 5.78
CA ALA A 113 -3.38 18.09 5.69
C ALA A 113 -2.54 17.11 4.86
N ALA A 114 -2.42 15.87 5.32
CA ALA A 114 -1.83 14.77 4.58
C ALA A 114 -2.94 13.82 4.11
N GLY A 115 -2.79 13.18 2.95
CA GLY A 115 -3.86 12.32 2.46
C GLY A 115 -3.46 11.32 1.39
N LEU A 116 -4.42 10.44 1.10
CA LEU A 116 -4.33 9.39 0.10
C LEU A 116 -5.36 9.66 -1.00
N ILE A 117 -4.95 9.38 -2.23
CA ILE A 117 -5.76 9.41 -3.46
C ILE A 117 -5.81 8.00 -4.02
#